data_AF-A0A7S1YC00-F1
#
_entry.id   AF-A0A7S1YC00-F1
#
_cell.length_a   1.000
_cell.length_b   1.000
_cell.length_c   1.000
_cell.angle_alpha   90.00
_cell.angle_beta   90.00
_cell.angle_gamma   90.00
#
_symmetry.space_group_name_H-M   'P 1'
#
loop_
_entity.id
_entity.type
_entity.pdbx_description
1 polymer ?
#
loop_
_entity_poly.entity_id
_entity_poly.type
_entity_poly.pdbx_seq_one_letter_code
_entity_poly.pdbx_strand_id
1 'polypeptide(L)'
;FGPGSTTEAYIGRYPTASEARLQRLLFIAETSKDLEVTRQALELVERQCKATSNTRRYKDVFGPGSTTHTAIPGLLYDAAWVNETETVNQNMLRSLEARVATVNAQLNKDGIRTAYLSLGEFHHPRGEIREAMRALLRSRDYCTTRNQTA
;
A
#
# COMPACT_ATOMS: atom_id res chain seq x y z
N PHE A 1 26.43 -3.90 3.91
CA PHE A 1 25.86 -3.82 5.27
C PHE A 1 27.00 -3.98 6.25
N GLY A 2 27.24 -3.00 7.13
CA GLY A 2 28.28 -3.08 8.15
C GLY A 2 27.77 -3.82 9.40
N PRO A 3 28.67 -4.42 10.20
CA PRO A 3 28.30 -5.12 11.43
C PRO A 3 27.76 -4.10 12.45
N GLY A 4 26.44 -4.04 12.64
CA GLY A 4 25.81 -3.23 13.69
C GLY A 4 24.56 -2.45 13.30
N SER A 5 24.23 -2.30 12.01
CA SER A 5 22.94 -1.71 11.59
C SER A 5 21.95 -2.81 11.22
N THR A 6 20.98 -3.09 12.10
CA THR A 6 19.89 -4.02 11.78
C THR A 6 19.03 -3.47 10.64
N THR A 7 18.53 -4.36 9.77
CA THR A 7 17.60 -4.02 8.68
C THR A 7 16.41 -3.18 9.19
N GLU A 8 15.95 -3.49 10.40
CA GLU A 8 14.88 -2.78 11.10
C GLU A 8 15.22 -1.32 11.42
N ALA A 9 16.42 -1.03 11.91
CA ALA A 9 16.84 0.33 12.24
C ALA A 9 16.99 1.24 11.00
N TYR A 10 17.38 0.67 9.86
CA TYR A 10 17.41 1.39 8.58
C TYR A 10 16.00 1.67 8.06
N ILE A 11 15.14 0.65 8.08
CA ILE A 11 13.78 0.71 7.53
C ILE A 11 12.83 1.53 8.39
N GLY A 12 13.07 1.63 9.70
CA GLY A 12 12.28 2.44 10.64
C GLY A 12 12.29 3.94 10.35
N ARG A 13 13.20 4.43 9.50
CA ARG A 13 13.25 5.83 9.05
C ARG A 13 12.19 6.19 8.01
N TYR A 14 11.49 5.18 7.47
CA TYR A 14 10.49 5.37 6.43
C TYR A 14 9.09 5.08 6.97
N PRO A 15 8.06 5.85 6.53
CA PRO A 15 6.69 5.59 6.94
C PRO A 15 6.26 4.16 6.61
N THR A 16 5.56 3.51 7.54
CA THR A 16 5.21 2.09 7.50
C THR A 16 4.34 1.70 6.30
N ALA A 17 3.50 2.63 5.83
CA ALA A 17 2.61 2.44 4.68
C ALA A 17 3.15 3.04 3.36
N SER A 18 4.43 3.42 3.31
CA SER A 18 4.99 4.06 2.11
C SER A 18 5.53 3.07 1.07
N GLU A 19 5.28 3.35 -0.21
CA GLU A 19 5.87 2.60 -1.34
C GLU A 19 7.41 2.64 -1.30
N ALA A 20 7.99 3.77 -0.88
CA ALA A 20 9.43 3.92 -0.78
C ALA A 20 10.07 3.01 0.30
N ARG A 21 9.32 2.64 1.35
CA ARG A 21 9.74 1.63 2.32
C ARG A 21 9.75 0.24 1.69
N LEU A 22 8.69 -0.09 0.96
CA LEU A 22 8.53 -1.38 0.27
C LEU A 22 9.63 -1.62 -0.75
N GLN A 23 9.90 -0.63 -1.61
CA GLN A 23 10.96 -0.71 -2.63
C GLN A 23 12.34 -0.94 -2.02
N ARG A 24 12.64 -0.28 -0.89
CA ARG A 24 13.91 -0.49 -0.19
C ARG A 24 14.02 -1.89 0.40
N LEU A 25 12.94 -2.42 0.99
CA LEU A 25 12.94 -3.78 1.51
C LEU A 25 13.16 -4.81 0.40
N LEU A 26 12.48 -4.64 -0.74
CA LEU A 26 12.68 -5.51 -1.91
C LEU A 26 14.11 -5.45 -2.43
N PHE A 27 14.67 -4.25 -2.55
CA PHE A 27 16.06 -4.08 -2.96
C PHE A 27 17.04 -4.77 -2.00
N ILE A 28 16.81 -4.70 -0.69
CA ILE A 28 17.62 -5.41 0.31
C ILE A 28 17.50 -6.92 0.12
N ALA A 29 16.28 -7.43 -0.07
CA ALA A 29 16.04 -8.85 -0.28
C ALA A 29 16.73 -9.38 -1.54
N GLU A 30 16.73 -8.61 -2.63
CA GLU A 30 17.34 -8.98 -3.91
C GLU A 30 18.88 -8.86 -3.92
N THR A 31 19.43 -7.88 -3.19
CA THR A 31 20.87 -7.56 -3.24
C THR A 31 21.67 -8.27 -2.15
N SER A 32 21.04 -8.66 -1.04
CA SER A 32 21.72 -9.32 0.07
C SER A 32 22.17 -10.73 -0.30
N LYS A 33 23.42 -11.06 0.05
CA LYS A 33 23.95 -12.44 0.00
C LYS A 33 23.70 -13.20 1.31
N ASP A 34 23.33 -12.48 2.37
CA ASP A 34 23.01 -13.04 3.67
C ASP A 34 21.53 -13.43 3.69
N LEU A 35 21.29 -14.75 3.84
CA LEU A 35 19.96 -15.36 3.85
C LEU A 35 19.10 -14.81 4.99
N GLU A 36 19.70 -14.50 6.14
CA GLU A 36 18.98 -14.02 7.31
C GLU A 36 18.49 -12.58 7.10
N VAL A 37 19.32 -11.73 6.48
CA VAL A 37 18.93 -10.38 6.08
C VAL A 37 17.83 -10.40 5.02
N THR A 38 17.93 -11.30 4.04
CA THR A 38 16.89 -11.48 3.01
C THR A 38 15.57 -11.95 3.63
N ARG A 39 15.62 -12.93 4.53
CA ARG A 39 14.44 -13.42 5.26
C ARG A 39 13.77 -12.30 6.04
N GLN A 40 14.52 -11.57 6.87
CA GLN A 40 13.99 -10.44 7.64
C GLN A 40 13.38 -9.36 6.75
N ALA A 41 14.02 -9.05 5.62
CA ALA A 41 13.49 -8.07 4.68
C ALA A 41 12.14 -8.53 4.08
N LEU A 42 12.04 -9.80 3.67
CA LEU A 42 10.81 -10.34 3.11
C LEU A 42 9.68 -10.48 4.15
N GLU A 43 9.97 -10.84 5.39
CA GLU A 43 8.98 -10.84 6.49
C GLU A 43 8.41 -9.41 6.72
N LEU A 44 9.26 -8.39 6.62
CA LEU A 44 8.81 -7.00 6.71
C LEU A 44 8.00 -6.55 5.49
N VAL A 45 8.30 -7.06 4.29
CA VAL A 45 7.48 -6.86 3.07
C VAL A 45 6.12 -7.51 3.26
N GLU A 46 6.08 -8.76 3.70
CA GLU A 46 4.84 -9.51 3.96
C GLU A 46 3.93 -8.73 4.92
N ARG A 47 4.50 -8.33 6.07
CA ARG A 47 3.78 -7.56 7.09
C ARG A 47 3.26 -6.23 6.54
N GLN A 48 4.05 -5.53 5.73
CA GLN A 48 3.60 -4.28 5.11
C GLN A 48 2.46 -4.50 4.12
N CYS A 49 2.60 -5.46 3.20
CA CYS A 49 1.57 -5.78 2.21
C CYS A 49 0.24 -6.18 2.88
N LYS A 50 0.30 -6.98 3.95
CA LYS A 50 -0.86 -7.37 4.74
C LYS A 50 -1.49 -6.19 5.47
N ALA A 51 -0.69 -5.32 6.09
CA ALA A 51 -1.18 -4.13 6.79
C ALA A 51 -1.82 -3.09 5.85
N THR A 52 -1.35 -2.98 4.61
CA THR A 52 -1.88 -2.01 3.62
C THR A 52 -2.90 -2.62 2.66
N SER A 53 -3.29 -3.88 2.86
CA SER A 53 -4.16 -4.65 1.95
C SER A 53 -3.68 -4.62 0.49
N ASN A 54 -2.36 -4.53 0.26
CA ASN A 54 -1.74 -4.44 -1.06
C ASN A 54 -1.54 -5.83 -1.65
N THR A 55 -2.65 -6.44 -2.09
CA THR A 55 -2.65 -7.78 -2.68
C THR A 55 -1.85 -7.85 -3.97
N ARG A 56 -1.77 -6.76 -4.74
CA ARG A 56 -0.97 -6.69 -5.97
C ARG A 56 0.51 -6.92 -5.69
N ARG A 57 1.11 -6.11 -4.81
CA ARG A 57 2.52 -6.27 -4.44
C ARG A 57 2.78 -7.59 -3.75
N TYR A 58 1.84 -8.07 -2.93
CA TYR A 58 1.95 -9.39 -2.34
C TYR A 58 2.05 -10.50 -3.40
N LYS A 59 1.17 -10.49 -4.41
CA LYS A 59 1.21 -11.43 -5.54
C LYS A 59 2.52 -11.31 -6.34
N ASP A 60 3.00 -10.10 -6.59
CA ASP A 60 4.26 -9.88 -7.31
C ASP A 60 5.46 -10.52 -6.59
N VAL A 61 5.47 -10.44 -5.25
CA VAL A 61 6.62 -10.87 -4.42
C VAL A 61 6.52 -12.33 -3.99
N PHE A 62 5.35 -12.79 -3.59
CA PHE A 62 5.11 -14.12 -3.01
C PHE A 62 4.31 -15.03 -3.93
N GLY A 63 3.78 -14.53 -5.04
CA GLY A 63 2.91 -15.31 -5.91
C GLY A 63 3.62 -16.41 -6.70
N PRO A 64 2.82 -17.27 -7.37
CA PRO A 64 3.36 -18.32 -8.23
C PRO A 64 4.20 -17.70 -9.35
N GLY A 65 5.48 -18.06 -9.43
CA GLY A 65 6.41 -17.54 -10.43
C GLY A 65 7.40 -16.49 -9.92
N SER A 66 7.25 -16.00 -8.68
CA SER A 66 8.31 -15.20 -8.05
C SER A 66 9.47 -16.08 -7.60
N THR A 67 10.69 -15.66 -7.90
CA THR A 67 11.94 -16.33 -7.48
C THR A 67 12.51 -15.76 -6.18
N THR A 68 12.02 -14.61 -5.73
CA THR A 68 12.60 -13.88 -4.60
C THR A 68 12.35 -14.57 -3.27
N HIS A 69 11.18 -15.18 -3.08
CA HIS A 69 10.79 -15.82 -1.82
C HIS A 69 11.02 -17.34 -1.81
N THR A 70 11.11 -18.00 -2.96
CA THR A 70 11.22 -19.47 -3.06
C THR A 70 12.53 -20.03 -2.53
N ALA A 71 13.56 -19.19 -2.41
CA ALA A 71 14.83 -19.54 -1.79
C ALA A 71 14.80 -19.52 -0.25
N ILE A 72 13.73 -18.99 0.37
CA ILE A 72 13.64 -18.80 1.83
C ILE A 72 12.62 -19.77 2.43
N PRO A 73 13.06 -20.76 3.24
CA PRO A 73 12.15 -21.67 3.93
C PRO A 73 11.19 -20.91 4.86
N GLY A 74 9.90 -21.28 4.82
CA GLY A 74 8.87 -20.74 5.72
C GLY A 74 8.08 -19.54 5.20
N LEU A 75 8.53 -18.89 4.12
CA LEU A 75 7.76 -17.84 3.45
C LEU A 75 6.88 -18.47 2.36
N LEU A 76 5.59 -18.65 2.68
CA LEU A 76 4.63 -19.28 1.79
C LEU A 76 3.61 -18.27 1.25
N TYR A 77 3.23 -18.45 -0.01
CA TYR A 77 2.13 -17.71 -0.60
C TYR A 77 0.80 -18.01 0.10
N ASP A 78 0.09 -16.96 0.50
CA ASP A 78 -1.19 -17.07 1.18
C ASP A 78 -2.32 -16.71 0.22
N ALA A 79 -2.77 -17.71 -0.54
CA ALA A 79 -3.85 -17.55 -1.52
C ALA A 79 -5.19 -17.21 -0.87
N ALA A 80 -5.44 -17.71 0.35
CA ALA A 80 -6.68 -17.48 1.07
C ALA A 80 -6.79 -16.01 1.49
N TRP A 81 -5.74 -15.47 2.12
CA TRP A 81 -5.66 -14.05 2.48
C TRP A 81 -5.84 -13.15 1.28
N VAL A 82 -5.20 -13.48 0.15
CA VAL A 82 -5.33 -12.71 -1.09
C VAL A 82 -6.79 -12.62 -1.55
N ASN A 83 -7.49 -13.75 -1.64
CA ASN A 83 -8.86 -13.79 -2.13
C ASN A 83 -9.84 -13.07 -1.20
N GLU A 84 -9.69 -13.28 0.10
CA GLU A 84 -10.50 -12.60 1.12
C GLU A 84 -10.28 -11.09 1.07
N THR A 85 -9.01 -10.66 1.08
CA THR A 85 -8.64 -9.26 1.08
C THR A 85 -9.09 -8.57 -0.21
N GLU A 86 -8.98 -9.22 -1.37
CA GLU A 86 -9.46 -8.68 -2.64
C GLU A 86 -10.98 -8.50 -2.64
N THR A 87 -11.74 -9.44 -2.05
CA THR A 87 -13.19 -9.31 -1.87
C THR A 87 -13.55 -8.14 -0.95
N VAL A 88 -12.89 -8.02 0.20
CA VAL A 88 -13.09 -6.90 1.15
C VAL A 88 -12.78 -5.57 0.48
N ASN A 89 -11.66 -5.48 -0.24
CA ASN A 89 -11.25 -4.28 -0.93
C ASN A 89 -12.24 -3.87 -2.02
N GLN A 90 -12.77 -4.81 -2.79
CA GLN A 90 -13.80 -4.53 -3.80
C GLN A 90 -15.07 -3.97 -3.16
N ASN A 91 -15.52 -4.54 -2.05
CA ASN A 91 -16.71 -4.05 -1.33
C ASN A 91 -16.48 -2.65 -0.74
N MET A 92 -15.29 -2.40 -0.18
CA MET A 92 -14.92 -1.10 0.34
C MET A 92 -14.85 -0.04 -0.75
N LEU A 93 -14.26 -0.37 -1.91
CA LEU A 93 -14.20 0.52 -3.07
C LEU A 93 -15.62 0.90 -3.54
N ARG A 94 -16.52 -0.07 -3.71
CA ARG A 94 -17.93 0.18 -4.10
C ARG A 94 -18.63 1.13 -3.11
N SER A 95 -18.40 0.96 -1.81
CA SER A 95 -18.96 1.82 -0.78
C SER A 95 -18.42 3.26 -0.88
N LEU A 96 -17.12 3.42 -1.09
CA LEU A 96 -16.49 4.74 -1.28
C LEU A 96 -17.01 5.43 -2.55
N GLU A 97 -17.15 4.71 -3.65
CA GLU A 97 -17.70 5.23 -4.92
C GLU A 97 -19.17 5.63 -4.78
N ALA A 98 -19.99 4.81 -4.10
CA ALA A 98 -21.38 5.14 -3.80
C ALA A 98 -21.46 6.42 -2.96
N ARG A 99 -20.60 6.57 -1.95
CA ARG A 99 -20.53 7.79 -1.13
C ARG A 99 -20.20 9.01 -1.96
N VAL A 100 -19.23 8.91 -2.88
CA VAL A 100 -18.91 10.01 -3.83
C VAL A 100 -20.11 10.37 -4.68
N ALA A 101 -20.85 9.39 -5.20
CA ALA A 101 -22.07 9.64 -5.98
C ALA A 101 -23.14 10.37 -5.15
N THR A 102 -23.37 9.93 -3.91
CA THR A 102 -24.35 10.56 -3.01
C THR A 102 -24.02 12.00 -2.68
N VAL A 103 -22.78 12.30 -2.27
CA VAL A 103 -22.41 13.69 -1.91
C VAL A 103 -22.35 14.61 -3.13
N ASN A 104 -22.03 14.07 -4.32
CA ASN A 104 -22.13 14.81 -5.58
C ASN A 104 -23.58 15.21 -5.89
N ALA A 105 -24.54 14.30 -5.70
CA ALA A 105 -25.96 14.60 -5.90
C ALA A 105 -26.48 15.67 -4.92
N GLN A 106 -25.92 15.74 -3.73
CA GLN A 106 -26.25 16.74 -2.70
C GLN A 106 -25.56 18.10 -2.91
N LEU A 107 -24.63 18.21 -3.87
CA LEU A 107 -23.83 19.42 -4.15
C LEU A 107 -23.08 19.99 -2.94
N ASN A 108 -22.76 19.13 -1.96
CA ASN A 108 -22.02 19.53 -0.76
C ASN A 108 -20.51 19.50 -1.05
N LYS A 109 -19.89 20.67 -1.29
CA LYS A 109 -18.47 20.78 -1.65
C LYS A 109 -17.53 20.12 -0.64
N ASP A 110 -17.72 20.35 0.66
CA ASP A 110 -16.83 19.76 1.67
C ASP A 110 -17.02 18.23 1.78
N GLY A 111 -18.26 17.77 1.60
CA GLY A 111 -18.58 16.34 1.50
C GLY A 111 -17.91 15.68 0.29
N ILE A 112 -17.97 16.32 -0.89
CA ILE A 112 -17.32 15.84 -2.12
C ILE A 112 -15.79 15.81 -1.95
N ARG A 113 -15.19 16.87 -1.41
CA ARG A 113 -13.76 16.94 -1.11
C ARG A 113 -13.33 15.78 -0.22
N THR A 114 -14.01 15.60 0.91
CA THR A 114 -13.69 14.56 1.89
C THR A 114 -13.88 13.16 1.30
N ALA A 115 -14.92 12.94 0.48
CA ALA A 115 -15.16 11.66 -0.18
C ALA A 115 -14.04 11.30 -1.18
N TYR A 116 -13.55 12.26 -1.96
CA TYR A 116 -12.40 12.06 -2.84
C TYR A 116 -11.10 11.86 -2.06
N LEU A 117 -10.88 12.56 -0.95
CA LEU A 117 -9.70 12.32 -0.10
C LEU A 117 -9.68 10.90 0.46
N SER A 118 -10.82 10.39 0.94
CA SER A 118 -10.89 8.99 1.39
C SER A 118 -10.65 7.97 0.28
N LEU A 119 -11.07 8.25 -0.96
CA LEU A 119 -10.68 7.40 -2.11
C LEU A 119 -9.17 7.43 -2.33
N GLY A 120 -8.55 8.61 -2.20
CA GLY A 120 -7.10 8.76 -2.25
C GLY A 120 -6.39 7.95 -1.16
N GLU A 121 -6.86 8.05 0.08
CA GLU A 121 -6.35 7.31 1.24
C GLU A 121 -6.56 5.80 1.12
N PHE A 122 -7.61 5.36 0.42
CA PHE A 122 -7.82 3.96 0.08
C PHE A 122 -6.76 3.47 -0.92
N HIS A 123 -6.59 4.17 -2.05
CA HIS A 123 -5.69 3.75 -3.14
C HIS A 123 -4.20 3.89 -2.80
N HIS A 124 -3.81 4.90 -2.04
CA HIS A 124 -2.40 5.22 -1.78
C HIS A 124 -1.58 4.09 -1.13
N PRO A 125 -1.98 3.52 0.03
CA PRO A 125 -1.23 2.45 0.68
C PRO A 125 -1.24 1.13 -0.11
N ARG A 126 -2.22 0.96 -1.01
CA ARG A 126 -2.31 -0.18 -1.94
C ARG A 126 -1.36 -0.06 -3.14
N GLY A 127 -0.60 1.03 -3.24
CA GLY A 127 0.30 1.29 -4.36
C GLY A 127 -0.43 1.68 -5.66
N GLU A 128 -1.72 2.01 -5.60
CA GLU A 128 -2.54 2.43 -6.74
C GLU A 128 -2.36 3.94 -6.99
N ILE A 129 -1.11 4.37 -7.18
CA ILE A 129 -0.71 5.79 -7.16
C ILE A 129 -1.46 6.65 -8.17
N ARG A 130 -1.75 6.10 -9.36
CA ARG A 130 -2.49 6.83 -10.41
C ARG A 130 -3.92 7.18 -9.96
N GLU A 131 -4.60 6.23 -9.34
CA GLU A 131 -5.97 6.44 -8.85
C GLU A 131 -5.98 7.32 -7.61
N ALA A 132 -5.01 7.15 -6.70
CA ALA A 132 -4.83 8.04 -5.56
C ALA A 132 -4.62 9.51 -5.99
N MET A 133 -3.74 9.74 -6.98
CA MET A 133 -3.50 11.07 -7.53
C MET A 133 -4.74 11.63 -8.24
N ARG A 134 -5.46 10.81 -9.00
CA ARG A 134 -6.70 11.24 -9.66
C ARG A 134 -7.73 11.71 -8.63
N ALA A 135 -7.90 10.98 -7.53
CA ALA A 135 -8.82 11.34 -6.45
C ALA A 135 -8.39 12.65 -5.75
N LEU A 136 -7.09 12.80 -5.44
CA LEU A 136 -6.52 14.03 -4.88
C LEU A 136 -6.72 15.25 -5.80
N LEU A 137 -6.48 15.09 -7.11
CA LEU A 137 -6.68 16.19 -8.06
C LEU A 137 -8.14 16.62 -8.16
N ARG A 138 -9.07 15.66 -8.11
CA ARG A 138 -10.51 15.95 -8.09
C ARG A 138 -10.95 16.63 -6.81
N SER A 139 -10.36 16.29 -5.65
CA SER A 139 -10.75 16.93 -4.38
C SER A 139 -10.40 18.43 -4.35
N ARG A 140 -9.33 18.83 -5.04
CA ARG A 140 -8.85 20.23 -5.11
C ARG A 140 -9.90 21.21 -5.60
N ASP A 141 -10.72 20.81 -6.58
CA ASP A 141 -11.74 21.68 -7.18
C ASP A 141 -12.87 22.03 -6.19
N TYR A 142 -12.93 21.32 -5.05
CA TYR A 142 -13.91 21.52 -3.99
C TYR A 142 -13.30 22.11 -2.70
N CYS A 143 -12.06 22.58 -2.74
CA CYS A 143 -11.44 23.31 -1.63
C CYS A 143 -12.10 24.69 -1.48
N THR A 144 -12.51 25.03 -0.26
CA THR A 144 -13.18 26.29 0.07
C THR A 144 -12.37 27.19 1.00
N THR A 145 -11.31 26.66 1.61
CA THR A 145 -10.43 27.41 2.53
C THR A 145 -8.97 27.34 2.11
N ARG A 146 -8.19 28.36 2.47
CA ARG A 146 -6.76 28.45 2.17
C ARG A 146 -5.93 27.32 2.79
N ASN A 147 -6.41 26.75 3.90
CA ASN A 147 -5.78 25.60 4.57
C ASN A 147 -5.96 24.29 3.81
N GLN A 148 -6.91 24.21 2.86
CA GLN A 148 -7.17 23.02 2.03
C GLN A 148 -6.40 23.05 0.69
N THR A 149 -5.72 24.14 0.39
CA THR A 149 -4.91 24.33 -0.84
C THR A 149 -3.41 24.31 -0.59
N ALA A 150 -2.99 24.27 0.68
CA ALA A 150 -1.60 24.34 1.12
C ALA A 150 -0.97 22.94 1.23
#